data_AF-A0A374XXS4-F1
#
_entry.id   AF-A0A374XXS4-F1
#
_cell.length_a   1.000
_cell.length_b   1.000
_cell.length_c   1.000
_cell.angle_alpha   90.00
_cell.angle_beta   90.00
_cell.angle_gamma   90.00
#
_symmetry.space_group_name_H-M   'P 1'
#
loop_
_entity.id
_entity.type
_entity.pdbx_description
1 polymer ?
#
loop_
_entity_poly.entity_id
_entity_poly.type
_entity_poly.pdbx_seq_one_letter_code
_entity_poly.pdbx_strand_id
1 'polypeptide(L)' 'GVKQLVVGVNKMDNTEPPYYEARFEEIKKEVSSYIKKIGYNPAAVPFVPISGWHGDNMLEP' A
#
# COMPACT_ATOMS: atom_id res chain seq x y z
N GLY A 1 3.91 -15.35 -16.05
CA GLY A 1 4.13 -14.14 -15.25
C GLY A 1 3.14 -14.10 -14.11
N VAL A 2 3.48 -13.44 -13.01
CA VAL A 2 2.59 -13.21 -11.87
C VAL A 2 1.46 -12.27 -12.32
N LYS A 3 0.20 -12.68 -12.15
CA LYS A 3 -0.97 -11.95 -12.66
C LYS A 3 -1.70 -11.14 -11.58
N GLN A 4 -1.43 -11.43 -10.31
CA GLN A 4 -2.07 -10.82 -9.15
C GLN A 4 -1.00 -10.15 -8.29
N LEU A 5 -1.26 -8.92 -7.88
CA LEU A 5 -0.35 -8.12 -7.07
C LEU A 5 -1.16 -7.45 -5.95
N VAL A 6 -0.61 -7.43 -4.76
CA VAL A 6 -1.11 -6.67 -3.61
C VAL A 6 0.02 -5.80 -3.11
N VAL A 7 -0.27 -4.54 -2.78
CA VAL A 7 0.73 -3.60 -2.27
C VAL A 7 0.46 -3.33 -0.80
N GLY A 8 1.31 -3.86 0.09
CA GLY A 8 1.32 -3.51 1.50
C GLY A 8 2.16 -2.26 1.74
N VAL A 9 1.53 -1.14 2.10
CA VAL A 9 2.22 0.09 2.47
C VAL A 9 2.59 0.00 3.95
N ASN A 10 3.82 -0.42 4.22
CA ASN A 10 4.29 -0.74 5.57
C ASN A 10 4.82 0.48 6.36
N LYS A 11 4.96 0.31 7.67
CA LYS A 11 5.49 1.30 8.63
C LYS A 11 4.61 2.55 8.76
N MET A 12 3.29 2.39 8.63
CA MET A 12 2.34 3.51 8.74
C MET A 12 2.35 4.16 10.13
N ASP A 13 2.80 3.44 11.16
CA ASP A 13 3.05 3.95 12.51
C ASP A 13 4.14 5.03 12.57
N ASN A 14 5.08 5.02 11.62
CA ASN A 14 6.23 5.93 11.58
C ASN A 14 6.03 7.14 10.66
N THR A 15 4.83 7.34 10.11
CA THR A 15 4.54 8.58 9.39
C THR A 15 4.45 9.76 10.36
N GLU A 16 4.59 10.98 9.86
CA GLU A 16 4.40 12.20 10.66
C GLU A 16 3.19 12.97 10.12
N PRO A 17 2.05 13.01 10.85
CA PRO A 17 1.73 12.26 12.08
C PRO A 17 1.59 10.75 11.85
N PRO A 18 1.59 9.90 12.90
CA PRO A 18 1.36 8.46 12.75
C PRO A 18 0.03 8.17 12.04
N TYR A 19 0.03 7.18 11.14
CA TYR A 19 -1.12 6.77 10.32
C TYR A 19 -1.67 7.89 9.42
N TYR A 20 -0.80 8.71 8.84
CA TYR A 20 -1.21 9.85 8.04
C TYR A 20 -1.75 9.43 6.66
N GLU A 21 -3.05 9.61 6.46
CA GLU A 21 -3.75 9.25 5.22
C GLU A 21 -3.16 9.93 3.98
N ALA A 22 -2.78 11.20 4.07
CA ALA A 22 -2.22 11.91 2.92
C ALA A 22 -0.89 11.30 2.44
N ARG A 23 -0.08 10.77 3.36
CA ARG A 23 1.15 10.04 3.02
C ARG A 23 0.85 8.72 2.33
N PHE A 24 -0.18 8.01 2.77
CA PHE A 24 -0.64 6.79 2.09
C PHE A 24 -1.15 7.08 0.68
N GLU A 25 -1.99 8.11 0.50
CA GLU A 25 -2.53 8.47 -0.82
C GLU A 25 -1.43 8.95 -1.80
N GLU A 26 -0.41 9.65 -1.30
CA GLU A 26 0.76 10.01 -2.10
C GLU A 26 1.50 8.77 -2.62
N ILE A 27 1.82 7.82 -1.73
CA ILE A 27 2.50 6.56 -2.09
C ILE A 27 1.65 5.75 -3.07
N LYS A 28 0.34 5.63 -2.80
CA LYS A 28 -0.60 4.92 -3.66
C LYS A 28 -0.63 5.51 -5.07
N LYS A 29 -0.62 6.83 -5.21
CA LYS A 29 -0.61 7.52 -6.51
C LYS A 29 0.68 7.27 -7.29
N GLU A 30 1.83 7.37 -6.63
CA GLU A 30 3.14 7.13 -7.25
C GLU A 30 3.29 5.69 -7.71
N VAL A 31 3.00 4.73 -6.81
CA VAL A 31 3.11 3.30 -7.09
C VAL A 31 2.08 2.89 -8.15
N SER A 32 0.84 3.41 -8.11
CA SER A 32 -0.17 3.17 -9.15
C SER A 32 0.31 3.60 -10.54
N SER A 33 1.00 4.74 -10.62
CA SER A 33 1.58 5.23 -11.87
C SER A 33 2.72 4.32 -12.36
N TYR A 34 3.52 3.78 -11.44
CA TYR A 34 4.63 2.89 -11.75
C TYR A 34 4.16 1.51 -12.24
N ILE A 35 3.23 0.87 -11.53
CA ILE A 35 2.71 -0.46 -11.90
C ILE A 35 1.93 -0.41 -13.23
N LYS A 36 1.30 0.73 -13.55
CA LYS A 36 0.67 0.96 -14.86
C LYS A 36 1.69 0.91 -16.00
N LYS A 37 2.89 1.47 -15.81
CA LYS A 37 3.97 1.43 -16.81
C LYS A 37 4.52 0.01 -17.00
N ILE A 38 4.52 -0.80 -15.95
CA ILE A 38 4.93 -2.22 -16.00
C ILE A 38 3.89 -3.09 -16.71
N GLY A 39 2.64 -2.63 -16.79
CA GLY A 39 1.54 -3.32 -17.48
C GLY A 39 0.48 -3.93 -16.55
N TYR A 40 0.53 -3.64 -15.25
CA TYR A 40 -0.55 -4.01 -14.32
C TYR A 40 -1.69 -2.99 -14.40
N ASN A 41 -2.93 -3.46 -14.16
CA ASN A 41 -4.08 -2.57 -13.98
C ASN A 41 -4.12 -2.08 -12.52
N PRO A 42 -3.91 -0.78 -12.23
CA PRO A 42 -3.90 -0.26 -10.87
C PRO A 42 -5.23 -0.45 -10.14
N ALA A 43 -6.36 -0.46 -10.86
CA ALA A 43 -7.68 -0.67 -10.27
C ALA A 43 -7.89 -2.11 -9.76
N ALA A 44 -7.09 -3.06 -10.22
CA ALA A 44 -7.13 -4.45 -9.80
C ALA A 44 -6.10 -4.78 -8.70
N VAL A 45 -5.29 -3.81 -8.29
CA VAL A 45 -4.23 -3.98 -7.27
C VAL A 45 -4.68 -3.31 -5.98
N PRO A 46 -5.03 -4.07 -4.94
CA PRO A 46 -5.36 -3.50 -3.64
C PRO A 46 -4.11 -2.95 -2.96
N PHE A 47 -4.27 -1.79 -2.33
CA PHE A 47 -3.27 -1.13 -1.49
C PHE A 47 -3.73 -1.21 -0.04
N VAL A 48 -2.93 -1.85 0.82
CA VAL A 48 -3.27 -2.06 2.22
C VAL A 48 -2.24 -1.31 3.09
N PRO A 49 -2.63 -0.29 3.86
CA PRO A 49 -1.73 0.29 4.85
C PRO A 49 -1.52 -0.72 5.97
N ILE A 50 -0.28 -1.07 6.30
CA ILE A 50 0.04 -2.04 7.35
C ILE A 50 1.11 -1.49 8.30
N SER A 51 1.14 -2.01 9.53
CA SER A 51 2.32 -1.93 10.39
C SER A 51 2.77 -3.34 10.73
N GLY A 52 3.86 -3.79 10.09
CA GLY A 52 4.48 -5.08 10.38
C GLY A 52 4.97 -5.21 11.82
N TRP A 53 5.23 -4.08 12.50
CA TRP A 53 5.71 -4.07 13.88
C TRP A 53 4.57 -4.20 14.88
N HIS A 54 3.48 -3.45 14.68
CA HIS A 54 2.36 -3.41 15.61
C HIS A 54 1.28 -4.45 15.32
N GLY A 55 1.24 -5.03 14.12
CA GLY A 55 0.21 -6.00 13.75
C GLY A 55 -0.90 -5.43 12.87
N ASP A 56 -0.94 -4.12 12.64
CA ASP A 56 -2.11 -3.45 12.06
C ASP A 56 -2.39 -3.90 10.63
N ASN A 57 -3.67 -4.20 10.36
CA ASN A 57 -4.20 -4.64 9.08
C ASN A 57 -3.53 -5.91 8.50
N MET A 58 -2.92 -6.75 9.35
CA MET A 58 -2.32 -8.02 8.92
C MET A 58 -3.21 -9.23 9.19
N LEU A 59 -3.76 -9.34 10.40
CA LEU A 59 -4.67 -10.42 10.81
C LEU A 59 -5.66 -9.86 11.84
N GLU A 60 -6.95 -9.89 11.51
CA GLU A 60 -8.05 -9.70 12.46
C GLU A 60 -8.93 -10.96 12.42
N PRO A 61 -9.50 -11.41 13.56
CA PRO A 61 -10.33 -12.61 13.63
C PRO A 61 -11.66 -12.50 12.86
#